data_AF-A0A963MNH3-F1
#
_entry.id   AF-A0A963MNH3-F1
#
_cell.length_a   1.000
_cell.length_b   1.000
_cell.length_c   1.000
_cell.angle_alpha   90.00
_cell.angle_beta   90.00
_cell.angle_gamma   90.00
#
_symmetry.space_group_name_H-M   'P 1'
#
loop_
_entity.id
_entity.type
_entity.pdbx_description
1 polymer ?
#
loop_
_entity_poly.entity_id
_entity_poly.type
_entity_poly.pdbx_seq_one_letter_code
_entity_poly.pdbx_strand_id
1 'polypeptide(L)' 'LIADTLGRRYRIAHLAVGDHGLQPPPMPRMRAAVMAAEAAPAPLEGGESRVSVHVSGRIELLD' A
#
# COMPACT_ATOMS: atom_id res chain seq x y z
N LEU A 1 -8.74 -20.54 -12.49
CA LEU A 1 -8.97 -19.86 -11.19
C LEU A 1 -9.92 -20.72 -10.36
N ILE A 2 -9.85 -20.73 -9.01
CA ILE A 2 -10.49 -21.74 -8.14
C ILE A 2 -11.98 -22.01 -8.47
N ALA A 3 -12.78 -20.99 -8.75
CA ALA A 3 -14.21 -21.18 -9.05
C ALA A 3 -14.46 -21.79 -10.44
N ASP A 4 -13.67 -21.39 -11.43
CA ASP A 4 -13.69 -21.94 -12.80
C ASP A 4 -13.29 -23.43 -12.80
N THR A 5 -12.30 -23.81 -12.00
CA THR A 5 -11.95 -25.23 -11.80
C THR A 5 -13.05 -26.04 -11.11
N LEU A 6 -13.95 -25.38 -10.37
CA LEU A 6 -15.11 -26.00 -9.73
C LEU A 6 -16.38 -25.92 -10.60
N GLY A 7 -16.31 -25.31 -11.79
CA GLY A 7 -17.46 -25.09 -12.67
C GLY A 7 -18.53 -24.20 -12.05
N ARG A 8 -18.16 -23.35 -11.09
CA ARG A 8 -19.11 -22.55 -10.29
C ARG A 8 -18.92 -21.07 -10.55
N ARG A 9 -20.03 -20.34 -10.60
CA ARG A 9 -19.98 -18.88 -10.53
C ARG A 9 -19.60 -18.46 -9.11
N TYR A 10 -19.12 -17.23 -8.94
CA TYR A 10 -18.79 -16.71 -7.61
C TYR A 10 -19.12 -15.22 -7.51
N ARG A 11 -19.30 -14.75 -6.28
CA ARG A 11 -19.35 -13.32 -5.96
C ARG A 11 -18.30 -12.98 -4.91
N ILE A 12 -17.81 -11.75 -4.93
CA ILE A 12 -16.93 -11.23 -3.88
C ILE A 12 -17.79 -10.96 -2.65
N ALA A 13 -17.47 -11.61 -1.53
CA ALA A 13 -18.15 -11.38 -0.26
C ALA A 13 -17.44 -10.32 0.56
N HIS A 14 -16.11 -10.31 0.51
CA HIS A 14 -15.28 -9.35 1.23
C HIS A 14 -13.96 -9.11 0.49
N LEU A 15 -13.54 -7.86 0.45
CA LEU A 15 -12.26 -7.43 -0.13
C LEU A 15 -11.64 -6.36 0.77
N ALA A 16 -10.40 -6.58 1.16
CA ALA A 16 -9.57 -5.60 1.85
C ALA A 16 -8.35 -5.29 0.98
N VAL A 17 -8.13 -4.00 0.76
CA VAL A 17 -7.01 -3.47 -0.01
C VAL A 17 -6.17 -2.62 0.94
N GLY A 18 -4.94 -3.07 1.20
CA GLY A 18 -3.94 -2.32 1.95
C GLY A 18 -2.90 -1.76 1.01
N ASP A 19 -2.69 -0.45 1.08
CA ASP A 19 -1.49 0.18 0.52
C ASP A 19 -0.44 0.27 1.64
N HIS A 20 0.72 -0.34 1.42
CA HIS A 20 1.88 -0.13 2.28
C HIS A 20 2.65 1.08 1.77
N GLY A 21 2.08 2.27 1.96
CA GLY A 21 2.87 3.49 1.92
C GLY A 21 3.93 3.43 3.02
N LEU A 22 5.18 3.77 2.70
CA LEU A 22 6.16 4.17 3.72
C LEU A 22 5.57 5.39 4.43
N GLN A 23 4.76 5.20 5.47
CA GLN A 23 4.46 6.27 6.41
C GLN A 23 5.73 6.42 7.25
N PRO A 24 6.51 7.51 7.09
CA PRO A 24 7.65 7.73 7.96
C PRO A 24 7.13 7.80 9.39
N PRO A 25 7.85 7.22 10.37
CA PRO A 25 7.45 7.36 11.76
C PRO A 25 7.34 8.86 12.11
N PRO A 26 6.30 9.29 12.85
CA PRO A 26 6.12 10.70 13.16
C PRO A 26 7.33 11.23 13.94
N MET A 27 8.03 12.21 13.37
CA MET A 27 9.22 12.81 13.98
C MET A 27 8.82 13.89 15.00
N PRO A 28 9.48 14.00 16.16
CA PRO A 28 9.23 15.07 17.12
C PRO A 28 9.52 16.46 16.52
N ARG A 29 8.63 17.43 16.72
CA ARG A 29 8.70 18.78 16.11
C ARG A 29 10.03 19.50 16.32
N MET A 30 10.64 19.36 17.50
CA MET A 30 11.93 19.98 17.81
C MET A 30 13.07 19.42 16.93
N ARG A 31 13.06 18.12 16.66
CA ARG A 31 14.05 17.46 15.77
C ARG A 31 13.86 17.86 14.31
N ALA A 32 12.62 18.08 13.88
CA ALA A 32 12.31 18.55 12.53
C ALA A 32 12.84 19.97 12.26
N ALA A 33 12.73 20.88 13.23
CA ALA A 33 13.18 22.26 13.09
C ALA A 33 14.72 22.39 12.96
N VAL A 34 15.48 21.59 13.73
CA VAL A 34 16.94 21.57 13.67
C VAL A 34 17.44 20.97 12.35
N MET A 35 16.82 19.90 11.86
CA MET A 35 17.15 19.31 10.56
C MET A 35 16.82 20.24 9.38
N ALA A 36 15.74 21.02 9.48
CA ALA A 36 15.35 21.98 8.45
C ALA A 36 16.27 23.20 8.36
N ALA A 37 16.90 23.59 9.47
CA ALA A 37 17.83 24.72 9.52
C ALA A 37 19.20 24.42 8.86
N GLU A 38 19.59 23.14 8.79
CA GLU A 38 20.92 22.68 8.30
C GLU A 38 20.88 22.13 6.87
N ALA A 39 19.70 22.00 6.24
CA ALA A 39 19.57 21.30 4.97
C ALA A 39 19.55 22.25 3.76
N ALA A 40 20.60 22.21 2.94
CA ALA A 40 20.49 22.62 1.55
C ALA A 40 19.54 21.65 0.82
N PRO A 41 18.66 22.11 -0.10
CA PRO A 41 17.74 21.22 -0.80
C PRO A 41 18.54 20.20 -1.62
N ALA A 42 18.50 18.94 -1.22
CA ALA A 42 19.11 17.86 -1.98
C ALA A 42 18.49 17.82 -3.40
N PRO A 43 19.27 17.56 -4.45
CA PRO A 43 18.73 17.42 -5.80
C PRO A 43 17.63 16.35 -5.81
N LEU A 44 16.46 16.69 -6.37
CA LEU A 44 15.39 15.73 -6.58
C LEU A 44 15.83 14.75 -7.68
N GLU A 45 16.42 13.63 -7.29
CA GLU A 45 16.71 12.52 -8.20
C GLU A 45 15.38 11.92 -8.66
N GLY A 46 15.13 11.99 -9.97
CA GLY A 46 14.07 11.21 -10.59
C GLY A 46 14.35 9.73 -10.40
N GLY A 47 13.43 9.02 -9.74
CA GLY A 47 13.53 7.59 -9.48
C GLY A 47 12.20 6.89 -9.71
N GLU A 48 12.24 5.58 -9.92
CA GLU A 48 11.05 4.75 -10.01
C GLU A 48 10.48 4.51 -8.61
N SER A 49 9.17 4.73 -8.44
CA SER A 49 8.49 4.44 -7.18
C SER A 49 7.85 3.05 -7.23
N ARG A 50 8.35 2.13 -6.41
CA ARG A 50 7.78 0.78 -6.32
C ARG A 50 6.54 0.81 -5.43
N VAL A 51 5.37 0.76 -6.07
CA VAL A 51 4.07 0.66 -5.37
C VAL A 51 3.78 -0.82 -5.06
N SER A 52 3.53 -1.14 -3.79
CA SER A 52 3.18 -2.49 -3.34
C SER A 52 1.82 -2.47 -2.67
N VAL A 53 0.87 -3.22 -3.22
CA VAL A 53 -0.50 -3.32 -2.68
C VAL A 53 -0.71 -4.74 -2.18
N HIS A 54 -1.23 -4.87 -0.95
CA HIS A 54 -1.70 -6.13 -0.43
C HIS A 54 -3.21 -6.22 -0.59
N VAL A 55 -3.68 -7.24 -1.31
CA VAL A 55 -5.11 -7.50 -1.51
C VAL A 55 -5.46 -8.83 -0.87
N SER A 56 -6.42 -8.82 0.05
CA SER A 56 -6.97 -10.02 0.69
C SER A 56 -8.49 -10.02 0.61
N GLY A 57 -9.10 -11.19 0.60
CA GLY A 57 -10.55 -11.27 0.44
C GLY A 57 -11.10 -12.69 0.50
N ARG A 58 -12.43 -12.78 0.42
CA ARG A 58 -13.17 -14.05 0.35
C ARG A 58 -14.24 -13.96 -0.73
N ILE A 59 -14.47 -15.10 -1.38
CA ILE A 59 -15.55 -15.28 -2.35
C ILE A 59 -16.56 -16.28 -1.82
N GLU A 60 -17.79 -16.15 -2.29
CA GLU A 60 -18.83 -17.16 -2.13
C GLU A 60 -19.07 -17.83 -3.48
N LEU A 61 -19.12 -19.15 -3.48
CA LEU A 61 -19.49 -19.92 -4.66
C LEU A 61 -21.01 -19.92 -4.81
N LEU A 62 -21.46 -19.79 -6.05
CA LEU A 62 -22.85 -19.82 -6.45
C LEU A 62 -23.12 -21.16 -7.14
N ASP A 63 -24.36 -21.63 -7.02
CA ASP A 63 -24.85 -22.79 -7.77
C ASP A 63 -25.04 -22.49 -9.27
#